data_AF-A0A6M0HLU3-F1
#
_entry.id   AF-A0A6M0HLU3-F1
#
_cell.length_a   1.000
_cell.length_b   1.000
_cell.length_c   1.000
_cell.angle_alpha   90.00
_cell.angle_beta   90.00
_cell.angle_gamma   90.00
#
_symmetry.space_group_name_H-M   'P 1'
#
loop_
_entity.id
_entity.type
_entity.pdbx_description
1 polymer ?
#
loop_
_entity_poly.entity_id
_entity_poly.type
_entity_poly.pdbx_seq_one_letter_code
_entity_poly.pdbx_strand_id
1 'polypeptide(L)'
;MGTLSDTAARTYARNAMRADGLMFGGFVAGTLRGLGELRPAGARSPGRMLGPEAEAAFAVERGYRRNGLGQALFRRIAGAARHRGVRDLHVRCLSWNRPMQGLARKVGASLRIQGDEADGALHLARPTPVSLWQEGVAEAFDFTLALSAA
;
A
#
# COMPACT_ATOMS: atom_id res chain seq x y z
N MET A 1 -22.17 -3.99 7.67
CA MET A 1 -21.95 -2.69 8.35
C MET A 1 -20.61 -2.14 7.89
N GLY A 2 -20.55 -0.90 7.42
CA GLY A 2 -19.31 -0.32 6.88
C GLY A 2 -19.51 1.02 6.19
N THR A 3 -20.49 1.82 6.61
CA THR A 3 -20.59 3.22 6.19
C THR A 3 -19.65 4.01 7.09
N LEU A 4 -18.43 4.23 6.61
CA LEU A 4 -17.56 5.27 7.17
C LEU A 4 -18.28 6.60 6.98
N SER A 5 -18.53 7.34 8.07
CA SER A 5 -19.09 8.69 7.96
C SER A 5 -18.06 9.62 7.32
N ASP A 6 -18.51 10.63 6.59
CA ASP A 6 -17.64 11.66 6.01
C ASP A 6 -16.72 12.29 7.05
N THR A 7 -17.23 12.48 8.28
CA THR A 7 -16.46 12.99 9.41
C THR A 7 -15.32 12.04 9.80
N ALA A 8 -15.60 10.74 9.86
CA ALA A 8 -14.58 9.74 10.17
C ALA A 8 -13.54 9.64 9.05
N ALA A 9 -13.95 9.69 7.77
CA ALA A 9 -13.04 9.72 6.63
C ALA A 9 -12.12 10.96 6.64
N ARG A 10 -12.67 12.16 6.92
CA ARG A 10 -11.88 13.40 7.03
C ARG A 10 -10.92 13.39 8.21
N THR A 11 -11.36 12.85 9.34
CA THR A 11 -10.52 12.73 10.55
C THR A 11 -9.37 11.76 10.30
N TYR A 12 -9.66 10.63 9.67
CA TYR A 12 -8.63 9.70 9.23
C TYR A 12 -7.63 10.39 8.32
N ALA A 13 -8.09 11.02 7.22
CA ALA A 13 -7.20 11.67 6.26
C ALA A 13 -6.28 12.72 6.89
N ARG A 14 -6.80 13.51 7.85
CA ARG A 14 -6.01 14.51 8.58
C ARG A 14 -4.90 13.88 9.44
N ASN A 15 -5.18 12.73 10.03
CA ASN A 15 -4.27 12.06 10.95
C ASN A 15 -3.33 11.09 10.24
N ALA A 16 -3.71 10.62 9.05
CA ALA A 16 -2.97 9.60 8.33
C ALA A 16 -1.56 10.10 7.97
N MET A 17 -1.36 11.39 7.64
CA MET A 17 -0.01 11.94 7.42
C MET A 17 0.89 11.96 8.67
N ARG A 18 0.32 11.86 9.87
CA ARG A 18 1.05 11.91 11.15
C ARG A 18 1.35 10.55 11.74
N ALA A 19 0.63 9.51 11.31
CA ALA A 19 0.87 8.16 11.77
C ALA A 19 2.17 7.60 11.17
N ASP A 20 2.82 6.68 11.87
CA ASP A 20 4.01 5.99 11.36
C ASP A 20 3.65 5.09 10.18
N GLY A 21 4.47 5.13 9.13
CA GLY A 21 4.23 4.35 7.93
C GLY A 21 4.64 5.12 6.67
N LEU A 22 4.18 4.62 5.54
CA LEU A 22 4.40 5.23 4.23
C LEU A 22 3.10 5.44 3.50
N MET A 23 3.09 6.43 2.63
CA MET A 23 2.03 6.59 1.64
C MET A 23 2.62 6.85 0.26
N PHE A 24 1.99 6.23 -0.73
CA PHE A 24 2.29 6.42 -2.14
C PHE A 24 1.06 6.95 -2.85
N GLY A 25 1.20 8.11 -3.51
CA GLY A 25 0.16 8.72 -4.32
C GLY A 25 0.30 8.34 -5.79
N GLY A 26 -0.82 7.98 -6.42
CA GLY A 26 -0.93 7.82 -7.86
C GLY A 26 -1.57 9.06 -8.46
N PHE A 27 -0.79 9.82 -9.23
CA PHE A 27 -1.22 11.10 -9.81
C PHE A 27 -1.51 10.96 -11.31
N VAL A 28 -2.57 11.62 -11.78
CA VAL A 28 -2.89 11.76 -13.21
C VAL A 28 -3.14 13.24 -13.48
N ALA A 29 -2.36 13.82 -14.39
CA ALA A 29 -2.36 15.26 -14.68
C ALA A 29 -2.27 16.12 -13.40
N GLY A 30 -1.31 15.79 -12.52
CA GLY A 30 -1.09 16.50 -11.25
C GLY A 30 -2.14 16.27 -10.16
N THR A 31 -3.25 15.58 -10.46
CA THR A 31 -4.29 15.30 -9.47
C THR A 31 -4.11 13.92 -8.85
N LEU A 32 -4.24 13.80 -7.52
CA LEU A 32 -4.21 12.52 -6.82
C LEU A 32 -5.45 11.68 -7.17
N ARG A 33 -5.24 10.51 -7.82
CA ARG A 33 -6.31 9.58 -8.26
C ARG A 33 -6.29 8.23 -7.56
N GLY A 34 -5.21 7.93 -6.86
CA GLY A 34 -5.10 6.74 -6.02
C GLY A 34 -4.10 6.93 -4.89
N LEU A 35 -4.28 6.16 -3.82
CA LEU A 35 -3.44 6.17 -2.63
C LEU A 35 -3.18 4.72 -2.22
N GLY A 36 -1.92 4.40 -1.97
CA GLY A 36 -1.50 3.22 -1.21
C GLY A 36 -0.94 3.67 0.13
N GLU A 37 -1.28 2.98 1.19
CA GLU A 37 -0.80 3.24 2.54
C GLU A 37 -0.20 1.96 3.13
N LEU A 38 0.92 2.09 3.83
CA LEU A 38 1.62 1.00 4.50
C LEU A 38 1.84 1.38 5.96
N ARG A 39 1.36 0.53 6.87
CA ARG A 39 1.44 0.73 8.32
C ARG A 39 2.09 -0.45 9.02
N PRO A 40 2.94 -0.21 10.03
CA PRO A 40 3.46 -1.31 10.85
C PRO A 40 2.31 -1.96 11.62
N ALA A 41 2.30 -3.30 11.69
CA ALA A 41 1.24 -4.08 12.35
C ALA A 41 1.70 -4.74 13.67
N GLY A 42 2.91 -4.41 14.14
CA GLY A 42 3.51 -4.99 15.34
C GLY A 42 4.31 -3.98 16.15
N ALA A 43 5.19 -4.49 17.03
CA ALA A 43 6.03 -3.66 17.88
C ALA A 43 6.88 -2.68 17.06
N ARG A 44 6.98 -1.43 17.53
CA ARG A 44 7.78 -0.39 16.87
C ARG A 44 9.21 -0.89 16.70
N SER A 45 9.69 -0.86 15.48
CA SER A 45 11.11 -1.04 15.19
C SER A 45 11.83 0.32 15.23
N PRO A 46 13.07 0.38 15.71
CA PRO A 46 13.84 1.62 15.71
C PRO A 46 14.16 2.10 14.29
N GLY A 47 14.20 3.42 14.10
CA GLY A 47 14.56 4.06 12.83
C GLY A 47 13.47 3.95 11.75
N ARG A 48 13.88 3.70 10.50
CA ARG A 48 12.98 3.60 9.32
C ARG A 48 12.37 2.21 9.10
N MET A 49 12.67 1.24 9.97
CA MET A 49 12.13 -0.12 9.86
C MET A 49 10.69 -0.18 10.34
N LEU A 50 9.87 -0.99 9.67
CA LEU A 50 8.46 -1.20 10.05
C LEU A 50 8.26 -2.44 10.92
N GLY A 51 9.29 -3.27 11.05
CA GLY A 51 9.20 -4.58 11.71
C GLY A 51 8.76 -5.68 10.75
N PRO A 52 8.57 -6.91 11.26
CA PRO A 52 8.31 -8.08 10.44
C PRO A 52 6.91 -8.09 9.81
N GLU A 53 5.96 -7.35 10.38
CA GLU A 53 4.55 -7.37 10.00
C GLU A 53 4.07 -5.96 9.69
N ALA A 54 3.34 -5.82 8.59
CA ALA A 54 2.72 -4.56 8.19
C ALA A 54 1.37 -4.79 7.51
N GLU A 55 0.51 -3.78 7.56
CA GLU A 55 -0.76 -3.72 6.87
C GLU A 55 -0.70 -2.72 5.71
N ALA A 56 -1.27 -3.10 4.57
CA ALA A 56 -1.42 -2.21 3.43
C ALA A 56 -2.89 -1.95 3.10
N ALA A 57 -3.18 -0.69 2.78
CA ALA A 57 -4.49 -0.22 2.37
C ALA A 57 -4.40 0.51 1.02
N PHE A 58 -5.46 0.37 0.20
CA PHE A 58 -5.51 0.94 -1.14
C PHE A 58 -6.84 1.62 -1.40
N ALA A 59 -6.79 2.84 -1.93
CA ALA A 59 -7.95 3.57 -2.40
C ALA A 59 -7.67 4.10 -3.81
N VAL A 60 -8.57 3.84 -4.75
CA VAL A 60 -8.49 4.37 -6.12
C VAL A 60 -9.84 4.97 -6.51
N GLU A 61 -9.80 6.18 -7.06
CA GLU A 61 -10.97 6.89 -7.55
C GLU A 61 -11.69 6.05 -8.61
N ARG A 62 -13.04 6.02 -8.57
CA ARG A 62 -13.85 5.10 -9.39
C ARG A 62 -13.55 5.19 -10.90
N GLY A 63 -13.34 6.40 -11.42
CA GLY A 63 -13.01 6.63 -12.84
C GLY A 63 -11.62 6.14 -13.25
N TYR A 64 -10.73 5.91 -12.28
CA TYR A 64 -9.34 5.48 -12.48
C TYR A 64 -9.11 4.03 -12.02
N ARG A 65 -10.16 3.24 -11.83
CA ARG A 65 -10.04 1.81 -11.54
C ARG A 65 -9.88 1.00 -12.83
N ARG A 66 -9.33 -0.20 -12.72
CA ARG A 66 -9.15 -1.18 -13.83
C ARG A 66 -8.23 -0.70 -14.97
N ASN A 67 -7.39 0.30 -14.72
CA ASN A 67 -6.37 0.82 -15.65
C ASN A 67 -4.92 0.49 -15.22
N GLY A 68 -4.75 -0.37 -14.21
CA GLY A 68 -3.43 -0.74 -13.67
C GLY A 68 -2.94 0.12 -12.49
N LEU A 69 -3.58 1.25 -12.16
CA LEU A 69 -3.13 2.16 -11.10
C LEU A 69 -3.02 1.47 -9.72
N GLY A 70 -4.04 0.71 -9.32
CA GLY A 70 -4.01 -0.05 -8.06
C GLY A 70 -2.90 -1.12 -8.03
N GLN A 71 -2.59 -1.73 -9.17
CA GLN A 71 -1.51 -2.72 -9.28
C GLN A 71 -0.14 -2.07 -9.16
N ALA A 72 0.06 -0.90 -9.76
CA ALA A 72 1.28 -0.12 -9.62
C ALA A 72 1.50 0.30 -8.15
N LEU A 73 0.46 0.83 -7.49
CA LEU A 73 0.50 1.19 -6.07
C LEU A 73 0.85 -0.02 -5.19
N PHE A 74 0.23 -1.18 -5.42
CA PHE A 74 0.52 -2.39 -4.64
C PHE A 74 1.98 -2.80 -4.79
N ARG A 75 2.51 -2.87 -6.02
CA ARG A 75 3.91 -3.23 -6.26
C ARG A 75 4.87 -2.28 -5.55
N ARG A 76 4.60 -0.97 -5.57
CA ARG A 76 5.40 0.03 -4.87
C ARG A 76 5.40 -0.19 -3.36
N ILE A 77 4.21 -0.41 -2.78
CA ILE A 77 4.03 -0.71 -1.35
C ILE A 77 4.75 -1.99 -0.95
N ALA A 78 4.58 -3.09 -1.70
CA ALA A 78 5.23 -4.37 -1.40
C ALA A 78 6.77 -4.27 -1.48
N GLY A 79 7.29 -3.49 -2.44
CA GLY A 79 8.70 -3.16 -2.52
C GLY A 79 9.18 -2.43 -1.27
N ALA A 80 8.52 -1.32 -0.92
CA ALA A 80 8.89 -0.50 0.22
C ALA A 80 8.78 -1.24 1.57
N ALA A 81 7.79 -2.13 1.71
CA ALA A 81 7.61 -2.99 2.87
C ALA A 81 8.81 -3.95 3.03
N ARG A 82 9.16 -4.67 1.96
CA ARG A 82 10.30 -5.61 1.96
C ARG A 82 11.60 -4.93 2.36
N HIS A 83 11.87 -3.74 1.83
CA HIS A 83 13.10 -3.01 2.14
C HIS A 83 13.12 -2.39 3.55
N ARG A 84 11.95 -2.35 4.22
CA ARG A 84 11.80 -1.91 5.61
C ARG A 84 11.63 -3.07 6.61
N GLY A 85 12.04 -4.26 6.21
CA GLY A 85 12.10 -5.45 7.06
C GLY A 85 10.79 -6.22 7.19
N VAL A 86 9.74 -5.83 6.45
CA VAL A 86 8.47 -6.55 6.45
C VAL A 86 8.64 -7.88 5.73
N ARG A 87 8.21 -8.95 6.40
CA ARG A 87 8.14 -10.32 5.88
C ARG A 87 6.70 -10.72 5.59
N ASP A 88 5.77 -10.27 6.41
CA ASP A 88 4.36 -10.61 6.29
C ASP A 88 3.55 -9.32 6.09
N LEU A 89 3.08 -9.14 4.85
CA LEU A 89 2.25 -8.01 4.46
C LEU A 89 0.79 -8.43 4.41
N HIS A 90 -0.03 -7.80 5.24
CA HIS A 90 -1.45 -8.06 5.36
C HIS A 90 -2.28 -7.04 4.60
N VAL A 91 -3.35 -7.49 3.95
CA VAL A 91 -4.33 -6.64 3.29
C VAL A 91 -5.73 -7.17 3.60
N ARG A 92 -6.47 -6.46 4.45
CA ARG A 92 -7.85 -6.81 4.77
C ARG A 92 -8.81 -6.07 3.85
N CYS A 93 -9.80 -6.80 3.36
CA CYS A 93 -10.88 -6.22 2.57
C CYS A 93 -12.18 -6.99 2.79
N LEU A 94 -13.31 -6.39 2.43
CA LEU A 94 -14.59 -7.09 2.50
C LEU A 94 -14.63 -8.28 1.52
N SER A 95 -15.33 -9.35 1.90
CA SER A 95 -15.49 -10.58 1.11
C SER A 95 -16.20 -10.36 -0.23
N TRP A 96 -16.89 -9.23 -0.39
CA TRP A 96 -17.48 -8.80 -1.66
C TRP A 96 -16.64 -7.77 -2.44
N ASN A 97 -15.50 -7.32 -1.92
CA ASN A 97 -14.59 -6.40 -2.63
C ASN A 97 -13.80 -7.14 -3.72
N ARG A 98 -14.51 -7.57 -4.77
CA ARG A 98 -13.93 -8.28 -5.93
C ARG A 98 -12.74 -7.54 -6.56
N PRO A 99 -12.77 -6.19 -6.72
CA PRO A 99 -11.60 -5.46 -7.23
C PRO A 99 -10.35 -5.66 -6.37
N MET A 100 -10.47 -5.53 -5.05
CA MET A 100 -9.33 -5.70 -4.13
C MET A 100 -8.85 -7.15 -4.07
N GLN A 101 -9.77 -8.13 -4.08
CA GLN A 101 -9.40 -9.55 -4.15
C GLN A 101 -8.65 -9.87 -5.45
N GLY A 102 -9.10 -9.34 -6.59
CA GLY A 102 -8.40 -9.49 -7.86
C GLY A 102 -7.02 -8.85 -7.83
N LEU A 103 -6.90 -7.67 -7.22
CA LEU A 103 -5.63 -6.99 -7.02
C LEU A 103 -4.66 -7.83 -6.15
N ALA A 104 -5.12 -8.31 -4.99
CA ALA A 104 -4.35 -9.14 -4.07
C ALA A 104 -3.87 -10.45 -4.73
N ARG A 105 -4.73 -11.14 -5.50
CA ARG A 105 -4.32 -12.34 -6.26
C ARG A 105 -3.25 -12.04 -7.31
N LYS A 106 -3.38 -10.93 -8.04
CA LYS A 106 -2.42 -10.55 -9.10
C LYS A 106 -1.01 -10.29 -8.59
N VAL A 107 -0.86 -9.95 -7.32
CA VAL A 107 0.43 -9.70 -6.67
C VAL A 107 0.90 -10.89 -5.82
N GLY A 108 0.21 -12.03 -5.91
CA GLY A 108 0.59 -13.28 -5.25
C GLY A 108 0.15 -13.39 -3.79
N ALA A 109 -0.76 -12.53 -3.30
CA ALA A 109 -1.26 -12.66 -1.94
C ALA A 109 -2.19 -13.87 -1.79
N SER A 110 -2.00 -14.63 -0.72
CA SER A 110 -2.90 -15.71 -0.33
C SER A 110 -4.13 -15.11 0.37
N LEU A 111 -5.31 -15.27 -0.23
CA LEU A 111 -6.57 -14.74 0.32
C LEU A 111 -7.29 -15.83 1.12
N ARG A 112 -7.65 -15.52 2.35
CA ARG A 112 -8.53 -16.33 3.21
C ARG A 112 -9.79 -15.54 3.51
N ILE A 113 -10.95 -16.12 3.19
CA ILE A 113 -12.25 -15.50 3.48
C ILE A 113 -12.72 -15.99 4.84
N GLN A 114 -13.06 -15.07 5.74
CA GLN A 114 -13.60 -15.33 7.07
C GLN A 114 -14.85 -14.45 7.26
N GLY A 115 -16.03 -15.07 7.09
CA GLY A 115 -17.31 -14.34 7.13
C GLY A 115 -17.39 -13.24 6.07
N ASP A 116 -17.58 -11.99 6.53
CA ASP A 116 -17.72 -10.81 5.70
C ASP A 116 -16.37 -10.17 5.30
N GLU A 117 -15.26 -10.73 5.77
CA GLU A 117 -13.91 -10.24 5.49
C GLU A 117 -13.09 -11.25 4.69
N ALA A 118 -12.12 -10.71 3.97
CA ALA A 118 -11.08 -11.43 3.26
C ALA A 118 -9.74 -10.87 3.70
N ASP A 119 -8.92 -11.71 4.32
CA ASP A 119 -7.55 -11.39 4.71
C ASP A 119 -6.59 -11.90 3.64
N GLY A 120 -5.82 -10.98 3.07
CA GLY A 120 -4.75 -11.26 2.13
C GLY A 120 -3.40 -11.21 2.81
N ALA A 121 -2.70 -12.34 2.90
CA ALA A 121 -1.34 -12.40 3.38
C ALA A 121 -0.36 -12.60 2.22
N LEU A 122 0.59 -11.68 2.08
CA LEU A 122 1.70 -11.75 1.13
C LEU A 122 3.01 -11.93 1.89
N HIS A 123 3.65 -13.09 1.70
CA HIS A 123 4.98 -13.32 2.24
C HIS A 123 6.03 -12.70 1.32
N LEU A 124 6.75 -11.72 1.83
CA LEU A 124 7.80 -10.99 1.11
C LEU A 124 9.13 -11.72 1.31
N ALA A 125 9.73 -12.14 0.20
CA ALA A 125 11.08 -12.69 0.22
C ALA A 125 12.08 -11.65 0.76
N ARG A 126 13.14 -12.13 1.42
CA ARG A 126 14.20 -11.25 1.92
C ARG A 126 14.77 -10.40 0.77
N PRO A 127 15.04 -9.11 0.99
CA PRO A 127 15.66 -8.27 -0.02
C PRO A 127 17.03 -8.81 -0.42
N THR A 128 17.35 -8.72 -1.70
CA THR A 128 18.68 -9.03 -2.23
C THR A 128 19.42 -7.72 -2.52
N PRO A 129 20.76 -7.71 -2.61
CA PRO A 129 21.51 -6.50 -2.97
C PRO A 129 21.00 -5.85 -4.27
N VAL A 130 20.60 -6.66 -5.27
CA VAL A 130 20.02 -6.19 -6.53
C VAL A 130 18.66 -5.52 -6.32
N SER A 131 17.79 -6.06 -5.46
CA SER A 131 16.48 -5.45 -5.22
C SER A 131 16.58 -4.10 -4.49
N LEU A 132 17.55 -3.97 -3.57
CA LEU A 132 17.86 -2.71 -2.89
C LEU A 132 18.35 -1.65 -3.87
N TRP A 133 19.26 -2.02 -4.78
CA TRP A 133 19.72 -1.11 -5.83
C TRP A 133 18.59 -0.66 -6.75
N GLN A 134 17.72 -1.59 -7.18
CA GLN A 134 16.55 -1.27 -8.01
C GLN A 134 15.58 -0.30 -7.31
N GLU A 135 15.38 -0.43 -5.99
CA GLU A 135 14.58 0.55 -5.26
C GLU A 135 15.24 1.91 -5.20
N GLY A 136 16.55 1.99 -4.94
CA GLY A 136 17.27 3.27 -4.93
C GLY A 136 17.13 4.01 -6.25
N VAL A 137 17.22 3.28 -7.37
CA VAL A 137 16.97 3.83 -8.72
C VAL A 137 15.52 4.31 -8.86
N ALA A 138 14.54 3.50 -8.44
CA ALA A 138 13.13 3.88 -8.53
C ALA A 138 12.78 5.10 -7.64
N GLU A 139 13.34 5.19 -6.43
CA GLU A 139 13.18 6.35 -5.54
C GLU A 139 13.79 7.63 -6.15
N ALA A 140 14.95 7.53 -6.80
CA ALA A 140 15.54 8.66 -7.51
C ALA A 140 14.68 9.15 -8.69
N PHE A 141 14.09 8.24 -9.46
CA PHE A 141 13.15 8.58 -10.52
C PHE A 141 11.88 9.24 -9.98
N ASP A 142 11.27 8.67 -8.93
CA ASP A 142 10.07 9.25 -8.29
C ASP A 142 10.34 10.66 -7.76
N PHE A 143 11.50 10.88 -7.13
CA PHE A 143 11.91 12.20 -6.65
C PHE A 143 12.10 13.20 -7.79
N THR A 144 12.75 12.78 -8.88
CA THR A 144 12.96 13.62 -10.07
C THR A 144 11.63 13.99 -10.72
N LEU A 145 10.71 13.04 -10.86
CA LEU A 145 9.35 13.28 -11.37
C LEU A 145 8.60 14.29 -10.48
N ALA A 146 8.69 14.14 -9.15
CA ALA A 146 8.07 15.06 -8.21
C ALA A 146 8.61 16.49 -8.35
N LEU A 147 9.93 16.66 -8.54
CA LEU A 147 10.54 17.97 -8.80
C LEU A 147 10.10 18.59 -10.14
N SER A 148 9.94 17.77 -11.18
CA SER A 148 9.51 18.25 -12.50
C SER A 148 8.02 18.61 -12.58
N ALA A 149 7.23 18.14 -11.62
CA ALA A 149 5.79 18.37 -11.54
C ALA A 149 5.40 19.53 -10.59
N ALA A 150 6.38 20.13 -9.91
CA ALA A 150 6.24 21.30 -9.03
C ALA A 150 6.46 22.60 -9.81
#